data_AF-A0A235BQD2-F1
#
_entry.id   AF-A0A235BQD2-F1
#
_cell.length_a   1.000
_cell.length_b   1.000
_cell.length_c   1.000
_cell.angle_alpha   90.00
_cell.angle_beta   90.00
_cell.angle_gamma   90.00
#
_symmetry.space_group_name_H-M   'P 1'
#
loop_
_entity.id
_entity.type
_entity.pdbx_description
1 polymer ?
#
loop_
_entity_poly.entity_id
_entity_poly.type
_entity_poly.pdbx_seq_one_letter_code
_entity_poly.pdbx_strand_id
1 'polypeptide(L)'
;METKLNKEEEGLVHELLTWDRTRRHIESIFCRLFLTLGGVIIVIVGFFTVQHLNDRIILWVTVPGFLIGLFLVGLYIEREHRLRERRLVASVLKKLCMDNKDK
;
A
#
# COMPACT_ATOMS: atom_id res chain seq x y z
N MET A 1 -33.88 13.07 9.69
CA MET A 1 -33.55 14.19 8.78
C MET A 1 -32.92 13.59 7.55
N GLU A 2 -33.71 13.40 6.50
CA GLU A 2 -33.27 12.78 5.24
C GLU A 2 -32.59 13.85 4.38
N THR A 3 -31.26 13.86 4.38
CA THR A 3 -30.50 14.67 3.43
C THR A 3 -30.46 13.93 2.10
N LYS A 4 -31.42 14.23 1.22
CA LYS A 4 -31.30 13.89 -0.21
C LYS A 4 -29.99 14.52 -0.71
N LEU A 5 -29.05 13.69 -1.14
CA LEU A 5 -27.80 14.17 -1.73
C LEU A 5 -28.13 15.03 -2.95
N ASN A 6 -27.53 16.20 -3.04
CA ASN A 6 -27.67 17.07 -4.19
C ASN A 6 -26.99 16.44 -5.42
N LYS A 7 -27.47 16.70 -6.64
CA LYS A 7 -26.87 16.14 -7.88
C LYS A 7 -25.39 16.50 -8.05
N GLU A 8 -24.97 17.62 -7.47
CA GLU A 8 -23.56 18.03 -7.42
C GLU A 8 -22.72 17.15 -6.49
N GLU A 9 -23.29 16.69 -5.37
CA GLU A 9 -22.63 15.78 -4.44
C GLU A 9 -22.46 14.39 -5.04
N GLU A 10 -23.43 13.91 -5.82
CA GLU A 10 -23.29 12.66 -6.59
C GLU A 10 -22.17 12.73 -7.62
N GLY A 11 -22.02 13.86 -8.30
CA GLY A 11 -20.92 14.11 -9.24
C GLY A 11 -19.55 14.07 -8.55
N LEU A 12 -19.42 14.76 -7.42
CA LEU A 12 -18.20 14.76 -6.59
C LEU A 12 -17.86 13.36 -6.07
N VAL A 13 -18.86 12.60 -5.60
CA VAL A 13 -18.66 11.22 -5.15
C VAL A 13 -18.19 10.34 -6.31
N HIS A 14 -18.75 10.51 -7.50
CA HIS A 14 -18.37 9.73 -8.67
C HIS A 14 -16.95 10.07 -9.15
N GLU A 15 -16.56 11.34 -9.10
CA GLU A 15 -15.20 11.79 -9.42
C GLU A 15 -14.17 11.31 -8.39
N LEU A 16 -14.51 11.35 -7.10
CA LEU A 16 -13.69 10.78 -6.03
C LEU A 16 -13.51 9.27 -6.21
N LEU A 17 -14.56 8.54 -6.59
CA LEU A 17 -14.51 7.09 -6.83
C LEU A 17 -13.66 6.72 -8.05
N THR A 18 -13.75 7.48 -9.16
CA THR A 18 -12.93 7.22 -10.36
C THR A 18 -11.47 7.56 -10.13
N TRP A 19 -11.20 8.65 -9.41
CA TRP A 19 -9.85 9.02 -9.01
C TRP A 19 -9.22 8.00 -8.06
N ASP A 20 -9.95 7.52 -7.05
CA ASP A 20 -9.49 6.50 -6.12
C ASP A 20 -9.21 5.16 -6.85
N ARG A 21 -10.03 4.81 -7.85
CA ARG A 21 -9.83 3.62 -8.68
C ARG A 21 -8.54 3.67 -9.50
N THR A 22 -8.25 4.81 -10.12
CA THR A 22 -7.03 4.99 -10.92
C THR A 22 -5.79 5.00 -10.03
N ARG A 23 -5.85 5.71 -8.89
CA ARG A 23 -4.76 5.77 -7.92
C ARG A 23 -4.44 4.37 -7.35
N ARG A 24 -5.45 3.55 -7.06
CA ARG A 24 -5.27 2.17 -6.57
C ARG A 24 -4.40 1.30 -7.48
N HIS A 25 -4.58 1.39 -8.81
CA HIS A 25 -3.78 0.57 -9.74
C HIS A 25 -2.30 0.92 -9.65
N ILE A 26 -1.99 2.22 -9.62
CA ILE A 26 -0.62 2.72 -9.50
C ILE A 26 -0.03 2.29 -8.16
N GLU A 27 -0.74 2.48 -7.05
CA GLU A 27 -0.24 2.09 -5.73
C GLU A 27 0.02 0.59 -5.62
N SER A 28 -0.84 -0.25 -6.19
CA SER A 28 -0.65 -1.70 -6.20
C SER A 28 0.60 -2.11 -7.00
N ILE A 29 0.88 -1.45 -8.11
CA ILE A 29 2.07 -1.72 -8.93
C ILE A 29 3.33 -1.32 -8.15
N PHE A 30 3.34 -0.13 -7.57
CA PHE A 30 4.45 0.33 -6.73
C PHE A 30 4.69 -0.59 -5.53
N CYS A 31 3.64 -1.03 -4.84
CA CYS A 31 3.74 -1.95 -3.72
C CYS A 31 4.40 -3.28 -4.12
N ARG A 32 3.99 -3.88 -5.24
CA ARG A 32 4.62 -5.12 -5.73
C ARG A 32 6.09 -4.90 -6.07
N LEU A 33 6.41 -3.79 -6.75
CA LEU A 33 7.80 -3.42 -7.07
C LEU A 33 8.66 -3.28 -5.81
N PHE A 34 8.20 -2.53 -4.82
CA PHE A 34 8.91 -2.35 -3.55
C PHE A 34 9.10 -3.66 -2.79
N LEU A 35 8.09 -4.53 -2.77
CA LEU A 35 8.20 -5.85 -2.15
C LEU A 35 9.26 -6.71 -2.86
N THR A 36 9.24 -6.75 -4.19
CA THR A 36 10.22 -7.51 -4.97
C THR A 36 11.64 -6.97 -4.76
N LEU A 37 11.83 -5.64 -4.77
CA LEU A 37 13.13 -5.02 -4.54
C LEU A 37 13.64 -5.28 -3.12
N GLY A 38 12.79 -5.08 -2.10
CA GLY A 38 13.14 -5.34 -0.71
C GLY A 38 13.52 -6.80 -0.48
N GLY A 39 12.75 -7.73 -1.05
CA GLY A 39 13.03 -9.17 -0.98
C GLY A 39 14.35 -9.54 -1.64
N VAL A 40 14.63 -9.02 -2.85
CA VAL A 40 15.89 -9.26 -3.56
C VAL A 40 17.08 -8.73 -2.75
N ILE A 41 16.98 -7.53 -2.18
CA ILE A 41 18.03 -6.95 -1.33
C ILE A 41 18.29 -7.87 -0.14
N ILE A 42 17.25 -8.33 0.56
CA ILE A 42 17.39 -9.23 1.72
C ILE A 42 18.10 -10.54 1.32
N VAL A 43 17.73 -11.14 0.18
CA VAL A 43 18.36 -12.38 -0.30
C VAL A 43 19.83 -12.16 -0.64
N ILE A 44 20.17 -11.09 -1.36
CA ILE A 44 21.55 -10.76 -1.72
C ILE A 44 22.39 -10.52 -0.46
N VAL A 45 21.87 -9.72 0.47
CA VAL A 45 22.54 -9.40 1.73
C VAL A 45 22.73 -10.66 2.58
N GLY A 46 21.73 -11.53 2.66
CA GLY A 46 21.83 -12.81 3.36
C GLY A 46 22.88 -13.73 2.75
N PHE A 47 22.90 -13.84 1.42
CA PHE A 47 23.89 -14.64 0.69
C PHE A 47 25.31 -14.12 0.91
N PHE A 48 25.52 -12.81 0.79
CA PHE A 48 26.82 -12.18 1.04
C PHE A 48 27.29 -12.38 2.48
N THR A 49 26.37 -12.26 3.44
CA THR A 49 26.66 -12.47 4.86
C THR A 49 27.12 -13.90 5.11
N VAL A 50 26.43 -14.91 4.56
CA VAL A 50 26.83 -16.32 4.71
C VAL A 50 28.20 -16.60 4.09
N GLN A 51 28.49 -16.02 2.93
CA GLN A 51 29.79 -16.20 2.27
C GLN A 51 30.96 -15.55 3.04
N HIS A 52 30.69 -14.48 3.79
CA HIS A 52 31.74 -13.66 4.42
C HIS A 52 31.54 -13.52 5.94
N LEU A 53 31.05 -14.57 6.60
CA LEU A 53 30.80 -14.60 8.05
C LEU A 53 32.01 -14.22 8.91
N ASN A 54 33.23 -14.47 8.42
CA ASN A 54 34.47 -14.13 9.12
C ASN A 54 34.95 -12.69 8.90
N ASP A 55 34.35 -11.96 7.96
CA ASP A 55 34.81 -10.64 7.57
C ASP A 55 33.96 -9.55 8.25
N ARG A 56 34.50 -8.96 9.32
CA ARG A 56 33.81 -7.94 10.13
C ARG A 56 33.39 -6.72 9.31
N ILE A 57 34.15 -6.38 8.26
CA ILE A 57 33.84 -5.24 7.39
C ILE A 57 32.56 -5.49 6.61
N ILE A 58 32.35 -6.73 6.16
CA ILE A 58 31.18 -7.09 5.36
C ILE A 58 29.93 -7.12 6.22
N LEU A 59 30.02 -7.56 7.48
CA LEU A 59 28.92 -7.45 8.45
C LEU A 59 28.45 -6.01 8.67
N TRP A 60 29.36 -5.04 8.70
CA TRP A 60 29.02 -3.63 8.84
C TRP A 60 28.29 -3.06 7.62
N VAL A 61 28.47 -3.65 6.44
CA VAL A 61 27.79 -3.25 5.20
C VAL A 61 26.46 -3.99 5.03
N THR A 62 26.40 -5.27 5.41
CA THR A 62 25.20 -6.10 5.25
C THR A 62 24.10 -5.75 6.24
N VAL A 63 24.44 -5.40 7.49
CA VAL A 63 23.45 -4.99 8.51
C VAL A 63 22.58 -3.80 8.07
N PRO A 64 23.12 -2.65 7.61
CA PRO A 64 22.29 -1.55 7.14
C PRO A 64 21.49 -1.92 5.89
N GLY A 65 22.04 -2.74 4.99
CA GLY A 65 21.29 -3.28 3.84
C GLY A 65 20.07 -4.11 4.25
N PHE A 66 20.23 -4.94 5.28
CA PHE A 66 19.14 -5.73 5.85
C PHE A 66 18.08 -4.85 6.52
N LEU A 67 18.50 -3.83 7.28
CA LEU A 67 17.61 -2.87 7.91
C LEU A 67 16.80 -2.06 6.88
N ILE A 68 17.42 -1.66 5.77
CA ILE A 68 16.73 -1.00 4.65
C ILE A 68 15.69 -1.94 4.04
N GLY A 69 16.07 -3.21 3.80
CA GLY A 69 15.12 -4.21 3.30
C GLY A 69 13.92 -4.39 4.23
N LEU A 70 14.15 -4.52 5.53
CA LEU A 70 13.11 -4.61 6.57
C LEU A 70 12.22 -3.36 6.60
N PHE A 71 12.82 -2.17 6.49
CA PHE A 71 12.09 -0.91 6.48
C PHE A 71 11.15 -0.81 5.27
N LEU A 72 11.61 -1.22 4.08
CA LEU A 72 10.79 -1.25 2.86
C LEU A 72 9.61 -2.23 3.00
N VAL A 73 9.83 -3.39 3.62
CA VAL A 73 8.75 -4.35 3.92
C VAL A 73 7.77 -3.79 4.96
N GLY A 74 8.27 -3.10 5.99
CA GLY A 74 7.43 -2.43 6.98
C GLY A 74 6.51 -1.37 6.37
N LEU A 75 7.06 -0.52 5.49
CA LEU A 75 6.28 0.47 4.73
C LEU A 75 5.23 -0.19 3.83
N TYR A 76 5.54 -1.35 3.25
CA TYR A 76 4.58 -2.12 2.47
C TYR A 76 3.38 -2.56 3.33
N ILE A 77 3.64 -3.16 4.50
CA ILE A 77 2.59 -3.65 5.41
C ILE A 77 1.69 -2.51 5.88
N GLU A 78 2.30 -1.40 6.31
CA GLU A 78 1.56 -0.24 6.79
C GLU A 78 0.69 0.38 5.68
N ARG A 79 1.21 0.42 4.44
CA ARG A 79 0.46 0.90 3.28
C ARG A 79 -0.69 -0.04 2.92
N GLU A 80 -0.48 -1.35 3.01
CA GLU A 80 -1.54 -2.33 2.80
C GLU A 80 -2.67 -2.20 3.82
N HIS A 81 -2.34 -1.91 5.08
CA HIS A 81 -3.32 -1.63 6.13
C HIS A 81 -4.18 -0.40 5.80
N ARG A 82 -3.54 0.74 5.46
CA ARG A 82 -4.26 1.95 5.05
C ARG A 82 -5.15 1.73 3.81
N LEU A 83 -4.68 0.94 2.85
CA LEU A 83 -5.47 0.55 1.67
C LEU A 83 -6.68 -0.33 2.03
N ARG A 84 -6.59 -1.13 3.09
CA ARG A 84 -7.70 -1.95 3.58
C ARG A 84 -8.75 -1.10 4.30
N GLU A 85 -8.33 -0.10 5.09
CA GLU A 85 -9.24 0.88 5.70
C GLU A 85 -10.00 1.69 4.65
N ARG A 86 -9.29 2.22 3.63
CA ARG A 86 -9.93 2.94 2.52
C ARG A 86 -10.94 2.08 1.76
N ARG A 87 -10.67 0.78 1.62
CA ARG A 87 -11.62 -0.19 1.02
C ARG A 87 -12.92 -0.30 1.80
N LEU A 88 -12.83 -0.34 3.13
CA LEU A 88 -14.00 -0.40 4.00
C LEU A 88 -14.83 0.88 3.86
N VAL A 89 -14.18 2.04 3.94
CA VAL A 89 -14.83 3.35 3.78
C VAL A 89 -15.53 3.46 2.42
N ALA A 90 -14.85 3.12 1.32
CA ALA A 90 -15.43 3.16 -0.01
C ALA A 90 -16.62 2.20 -0.16
N SER A 91 -16.58 1.03 0.49
CA SER A 91 -17.71 0.09 0.49
C SER A 91 -18.93 0.64 1.24
N VAL A 92 -18.70 1.34 2.36
CA VAL A 92 -19.75 1.99 3.15
C VAL A 92 -20.37 3.13 2.36
N LEU A 93 -19.54 3.98 1.74
CA LEU A 93 -20.01 5.09 0.90
C LEU A 93 -20.85 4.58 -0.28
N LYS A 94 -20.40 3.51 -0.95
CA LYS A 94 -21.15 2.89 -2.03
C LYS A 94 -22.50 2.33 -1.56
N LYS A 95 -22.55 1.69 -0.39
CA LYS A 95 -23.81 1.21 0.20
C LYS A 95 -24.77 2.35 0.51
N LEU A 96 -24.28 3.43 1.12
CA LEU A 96 -25.09 4.62 1.42
C LEU A 96 -25.66 5.25 0.14
N CYS A 97 -24.87 5.29 -0.94
CA CYS A 97 -25.32 5.84 -2.22
C CYS A 97 -26.37 4.95 -2.91
N MET A 98 -26.29 3.62 -2.77
CA MET A 98 -27.28 2.70 -3.35
C MET A 98 -28.59 2.66 -2.53
N ASP A 99 -28.50 2.66 -1.20
CA ASP A 99 -29.67 2.67 -0.30
C ASP A 99 -30.52 3.94 -0.45
N ASN A 100 -29.88 5.07 -0.81
CA ASN A 100 -30.57 6.34 -1.07
C ASN A 100 -31.21 6.40 -2.48
N LYS A 101 -30.89 5.47 -3.38
CA LYS A 101 -31.39 5.46 -4.76
C LYS A 101 -32.66 4.62 -4.93
N ASP A 102 -32.90 3.69 -4.01
CA ASP A 102 -34.07 2.81 -3.97
C ASP A 102 -35.24 3.38 -3.12
N LYS A 103 -35.10 4.62 -2.60
CA LYS A 103 -36.12 5.41 -1.90
C LYS A 103 -36.52 6.65 -2.70
#